data_AF-A0A3M9Y8B5-F1
#
_entry.id   AF-A0A3M9Y8B5-F1
#
_cell.length_a   1.000
_cell.length_b   1.000
_cell.length_c   1.000
_cell.angle_alpha   90.00
_cell.angle_beta   90.00
_cell.angle_gamma   90.00
#
_symmetry.space_group_name_H-M   'P 1'
#
loop_
_entity.id
_entity.type
_entity.pdbx_description
1 polymer ?
#
loop_
_entity_poly.entity_id
_entity_poly.type
_entity_poly.pdbx_seq_one_letter_code
_entity_poly.pdbx_strand_id
1 'polypeptide(L)'
;MAVGDLNGSEVANHNNADSCWVIGKDATAAYDPIHPAGTLEKYLDASKHLGSSEQVLTKTRQPSVPPSKPQDIRQQREEPKHPPHPTEKPPLSHCLNLSDFESVARQVLDPTSWAYFSSAADDEITLQENYRAFHRVGFRPRVMVNVTQIDISTTLLGARSSLPFYITAKALNKLAHPDGEVAFTRAAGTHGIIHMIPTLSSCALDDILYVNEDRDVTRQIVQQAEKRGCKGLFITVDNTQVGRREKDLRARQRAASRDGEAWHPESITDMPIVLKGIQSVEDVLRAAEHGVAGVVLSNHGGRQLEFARSSLEVIAPGGKSKL
;
A
#
# COMPACT_ATOMS: atom_id res chain seq x y z
N MET A 1 6.89 36.47 2.76
CA MET A 1 6.90 37.09 4.11
C MET A 1 8.25 36.77 4.73
N ALA A 2 8.91 37.76 5.35
CA ALA A 2 10.14 37.48 6.09
C ALA A 2 9.84 36.47 7.21
N VAL A 3 10.76 35.54 7.47
CA VAL A 3 10.67 34.39 8.39
C VAL A 3 10.63 34.82 9.88
N GLY A 4 10.09 36.01 10.17
CA GLY A 4 10.30 36.73 11.44
C GLY A 4 9.17 36.67 12.47
N ASP A 5 7.89 36.62 12.06
CA ASP A 5 6.81 37.12 12.94
C ASP A 5 5.62 36.18 13.20
N LEU A 6 5.76 34.89 12.91
CA LEU A 6 4.67 33.95 13.17
C LEU A 6 4.52 33.69 14.67
N ASN A 7 3.33 33.98 15.19
CA ASN A 7 2.93 33.65 16.56
C ASN A 7 1.75 32.66 16.55
N GLY A 8 1.50 32.00 17.69
CA GLY A 8 0.43 30.98 17.77
C GLY A 8 -0.98 31.50 17.46
N SER A 9 -1.23 32.79 17.63
CA SER A 9 -2.52 33.43 17.32
C SER A 9 -2.73 33.56 15.81
N GLU A 10 -1.67 33.88 15.07
CA GLU A 10 -1.69 33.94 13.62
C GLU A 10 -1.93 32.56 13.01
N VAL A 11 -1.23 31.52 13.50
CA VAL A 11 -1.45 30.15 13.04
C VAL A 11 -2.88 29.68 13.30
N ALA A 12 -3.48 30.04 14.43
CA ALA A 12 -4.86 29.66 14.74
C ALA A 12 -5.90 30.20 13.74
N ASN A 13 -5.58 31.26 13.00
CA ASN A 13 -6.46 31.82 11.96
C ASN A 13 -6.46 30.99 10.67
N HIS A 14 -5.48 30.10 10.51
CA HIS A 14 -5.35 29.22 9.35
C HIS A 14 -5.77 27.79 9.74
N ASN A 15 -7.06 27.60 10.02
CA ASN A 15 -7.63 26.33 10.49
C ASN A 15 -8.83 25.84 9.66
N ASN A 16 -8.92 26.24 8.40
CA ASN A 16 -10.01 25.88 7.49
C ASN A 16 -9.50 25.18 6.23
N ALA A 17 -10.42 24.71 5.38
CA ALA A 17 -10.10 23.92 4.19
C ALA A 17 -9.26 24.70 3.16
N ASP A 18 -9.44 26.01 3.07
CA ASP A 18 -8.76 26.88 2.10
C ASP A 18 -7.38 27.34 2.61
N SER A 19 -7.15 27.23 3.92
CA SER A 19 -5.92 27.63 4.57
C SER A 19 -5.73 26.91 5.89
N CYS A 20 -4.81 25.94 5.90
CA CYS A 20 -4.47 25.14 7.07
C CYS A 20 -2.98 25.27 7.41
N TRP A 21 -2.66 25.84 8.57
CA TRP A 21 -1.31 25.90 9.11
C TRP A 21 -1.23 25.01 10.35
N VAL A 22 -0.19 24.17 10.41
CA VAL A 22 0.02 23.23 11.52
C VAL A 22 1.33 23.59 12.21
N ILE A 23 1.27 23.87 13.51
CA ILE A 23 2.45 23.89 14.38
C ILE A 23 2.49 22.55 15.11
N GLY A 24 3.50 21.74 14.81
CA GLY A 24 3.77 20.49 15.51
C GLY A 24 5.17 20.48 16.12
N LYS A 25 5.38 19.56 17.06
CA LYS A 25 6.72 18.99 17.25
C LYS A 25 7.09 18.17 16.01
N ASP A 26 8.36 17.83 15.90
CA ASP A 26 8.87 16.93 14.86
C ASP A 26 7.93 15.73 14.66
N ALA A 27 7.27 15.71 13.49
CA ALA A 27 6.32 14.67 13.09
C ALA A 27 6.99 13.58 12.25
N THR A 28 8.31 13.62 12.08
CA THR A 28 9.12 12.68 11.29
C THR A 28 8.77 11.23 11.63
N ALA A 29 8.64 10.89 12.92
CA ALA A 29 8.28 9.53 13.35
C ALA A 29 6.92 9.02 12.81
N ALA A 30 5.94 9.91 12.61
CA ALA A 30 4.64 9.57 12.03
C ALA A 30 4.59 9.78 10.50
N TYR A 31 5.45 10.65 9.97
CA TYR A 31 5.53 11.01 8.56
C TYR A 31 6.33 10.00 7.73
N ASP A 32 7.53 9.64 8.19
CA ASP A 32 8.49 8.78 7.50
C ASP A 32 7.98 7.38 7.12
N PRO A 33 7.12 6.73 7.94
CA PRO A 33 6.61 5.41 7.59
C PRO A 33 5.61 5.44 6.43
N ILE A 34 5.02 6.60 6.14
CA ILE A 34 3.94 6.73 5.14
C ILE A 34 4.29 7.64 3.96
N HIS A 35 5.44 8.30 3.98
CA HIS A 35 5.95 9.10 2.86
C HIS A 35 7.39 8.69 2.49
N PRO A 36 7.74 8.70 1.19
CA PRO A 36 9.12 8.60 0.75
C PRO A 36 10.03 9.67 1.35
N ALA A 37 11.31 9.34 1.52
CA ALA A 37 12.32 10.33 1.89
C ALA A 37 12.41 11.42 0.80
N GLY A 38 12.61 12.68 1.18
CA GLY A 38 12.70 13.79 0.23
C GLY A 38 11.35 14.36 -0.25
N THR A 39 10.21 13.83 0.22
CA THR A 39 8.87 14.25 -0.26
C THR A 39 8.60 15.72 0.03
N LEU A 40 8.98 16.23 1.20
CA LEU A 40 8.77 17.63 1.54
C LEU A 40 9.69 18.53 0.71
N GLU A 41 10.96 18.18 0.57
CA GLU A 41 11.95 18.94 -0.19
C GLU A 41 11.60 19.04 -1.68
N LYS A 42 10.95 18.00 -2.22
CA LYS A 42 10.59 17.90 -3.63
C LYS A 42 9.27 18.60 -3.96
N TYR A 43 8.27 18.51 -3.08
CA TYR A 43 6.89 18.94 -3.39
C TYR A 43 6.40 20.12 -2.54
N LEU A 44 7.08 20.46 -1.44
CA LEU A 44 6.77 21.64 -0.65
C LEU A 44 7.70 22.78 -1.06
N ASP A 45 7.15 23.75 -1.79
CA ASP A 45 7.90 24.93 -2.20
C ASP A 45 8.52 25.64 -0.99
N ALA A 46 9.76 26.12 -1.13
CA ALA A 46 10.50 26.74 -0.04
C ALA A 46 9.78 27.96 0.56
N SER A 47 8.91 28.65 -0.20
CA SER A 47 8.06 29.73 0.31
C SER A 47 7.01 29.28 1.32
N LYS A 48 6.72 27.98 1.39
CA LYS A 48 5.81 27.35 2.37
C LYS A 48 6.54 26.95 3.66
N HIS A 49 7.86 27.09 3.73
CA HIS A 49 8.64 26.94 4.97
C HIS A 49 8.59 28.24 5.76
N LEU A 50 7.58 28.33 6.62
CA LEU A 50 7.20 29.57 7.28
C LEU A 50 8.05 29.91 8.53
N GLY A 51 8.83 28.96 9.08
CA GLY A 51 9.74 29.18 10.21
C GLY A 51 10.00 27.91 11.02
N SER A 52 10.84 28.00 12.07
CA SER A 52 11.09 26.85 12.96
C SER A 52 10.05 26.74 14.09
N SER A 53 9.72 25.52 14.49
CA SER A 53 8.76 25.25 15.58
C SER A 53 9.19 25.85 16.91
N GLU A 54 10.50 25.89 17.20
CA GLU A 54 11.06 26.49 18.42
C GLU A 54 10.81 28.01 18.50
N GLN A 55 10.96 28.72 17.38
CA GLN A 55 10.72 30.18 17.31
C GLN A 55 9.25 30.53 17.54
N VAL A 56 8.33 29.71 17.06
CA VAL A 56 6.89 29.93 17.24
C VAL A 56 6.47 29.57 18.66
N LEU A 57 6.90 28.42 19.19
CA LEU A 57 6.52 27.94 20.53
C LEU A 57 7.08 28.80 21.68
N THR A 58 8.26 29.40 21.50
CA THR A 58 8.83 30.34 22.49
C THR A 58 8.09 31.67 22.54
N LYS A 59 7.57 32.14 21.39
CA LYS A 59 6.79 33.38 21.29
C LYS A 59 5.33 33.24 21.76
N THR A 60 4.79 32.02 21.84
CA THR A 60 3.41 31.76 22.36
C THR A 60 3.33 31.68 23.88
N ARG A 61 4.46 31.69 24.61
CA ARG A 61 4.47 31.75 26.09
C ARG A 61 4.25 33.18 26.58
N GLN A 62 2.99 33.58 26.76
CA GLN A 62 2.68 34.77 27.57
C GLN A 62 2.78 34.43 29.07
N PRO A 63 3.42 35.27 29.92
CA PRO A 63 3.37 35.14 31.36
C PRO A 63 2.12 35.86 31.89
N SER A 64 1.00 35.17 32.07
CA SER A 64 -0.08 35.69 32.93
C SER A 64 -1.10 34.63 33.36
N VAL A 65 -1.39 34.69 34.66
CA VAL A 65 -2.40 33.97 35.48
C VAL A 65 -1.96 32.59 35.98
N PRO A 66 -1.85 32.39 37.32
CA PRO A 66 -1.66 31.05 37.88
C PRO A 66 -2.90 30.22 37.55
N PRO A 67 -2.76 29.02 36.98
CA PRO A 67 -3.93 28.24 36.59
C PRO A 67 -4.70 27.87 37.86
N SER A 68 -5.94 28.35 37.98
CA SER A 68 -6.95 27.63 38.75
C SER A 68 -6.93 26.22 38.19
N LYS A 69 -6.52 25.24 39.01
CA LYS A 69 -6.33 23.83 38.62
C LYS A 69 -7.39 23.44 37.59
N PRO A 70 -7.01 23.27 36.31
CA PRO A 70 -7.86 22.53 35.40
C PRO A 70 -8.05 21.19 36.09
N GLN A 71 -9.29 20.78 36.35
CA GLN A 71 -9.52 19.38 36.67
C GLN A 71 -8.90 18.61 35.50
N ASP A 72 -7.84 17.86 35.81
CA ASP A 72 -7.10 17.03 34.88
C ASP A 72 -8.06 15.98 34.33
N ILE A 73 -8.84 16.35 33.31
CA ILE A 73 -9.55 15.40 32.44
C ILE A 73 -8.56 14.77 31.45
N ARG A 74 -7.26 15.11 31.56
CA ARG A 74 -6.21 14.13 31.35
C ARG A 74 -6.29 13.12 32.48
N GLN A 75 -7.33 12.28 32.43
CA GLN A 75 -7.14 10.88 32.79
C GLN A 75 -5.80 10.49 32.19
N GLN A 76 -4.93 9.99 33.06
CA GLN A 76 -3.75 9.25 32.72
C GLN A 76 -4.14 8.22 31.65
N ARG A 77 -4.13 8.63 30.38
CA ARG A 77 -3.75 7.74 29.31
C ARG A 77 -2.27 7.53 29.55
N GLU A 78 -1.97 6.65 30.50
CA GLU A 78 -0.94 5.69 30.23
C GLU A 78 -1.22 5.23 28.78
N GLU A 79 -0.31 5.52 27.86
CA GLU A 79 -0.20 4.64 26.70
C GLU A 79 -0.34 3.24 27.27
N PRO A 80 -1.29 2.41 26.79
CA PRO A 80 -1.41 1.08 27.33
C PRO A 80 -0.01 0.50 27.23
N LYS A 81 0.62 0.29 28.40
CA LYS A 81 1.81 -0.53 28.52
C LYS A 81 1.29 -1.90 28.14
N HIS A 82 1.21 -2.15 26.84
CA HIS A 82 1.02 -3.48 26.34
C HIS A 82 2.08 -4.30 27.08
N PRO A 83 1.67 -5.39 27.75
CA PRO A 83 2.66 -6.29 28.33
C PRO A 83 3.68 -6.58 27.23
N PRO A 84 4.99 -6.63 27.54
CA PRO A 84 6.00 -6.93 26.53
C PRO A 84 5.61 -8.28 25.92
N HIS A 85 4.97 -8.24 24.74
CA HIS A 85 4.88 -9.41 23.90
C HIS A 85 6.33 -9.83 23.67
N PRO A 86 6.65 -11.13 23.77
CA PRO A 86 8.04 -11.59 23.71
C PRO A 86 8.68 -10.98 22.46
N THR A 87 9.62 -10.06 22.70
CA THR A 87 10.27 -9.20 21.70
C THR A 87 11.18 -10.00 20.78
N GLU A 88 11.44 -11.25 21.11
CA GLU A 88 12.20 -12.16 20.27
C GLU A 88 11.30 -12.84 19.25
N LYS A 89 11.48 -12.43 17.99
CA LYS A 89 11.04 -13.21 16.84
C LYS A 89 11.67 -14.60 16.95
N PRO A 90 10.93 -15.69 16.65
CA PRO A 90 11.54 -17.01 16.60
C PRO A 90 12.64 -17.04 15.53
N PRO A 91 13.61 -17.96 15.64
CA PRO A 91 14.56 -18.22 14.57
C PRO A 91 13.83 -18.44 13.23
N LEU A 92 14.36 -17.88 12.14
CA LEU A 92 13.73 -18.00 10.81
C LEU A 92 13.48 -19.47 10.41
N SER A 93 14.37 -20.38 10.82
CA SER A 93 14.25 -21.82 10.60
C SER A 93 13.04 -22.47 11.28
N HIS A 94 12.37 -21.78 12.21
CA HIS A 94 11.14 -22.26 12.87
C HIS A 94 9.88 -21.80 12.15
N CYS A 95 9.96 -20.86 11.21
CA CYS A 95 8.84 -20.50 10.34
C CYS A 95 8.79 -21.49 9.17
N LEU A 96 7.94 -22.51 9.29
CA LEU A 96 7.85 -23.62 8.33
C LEU A 96 6.92 -23.31 7.15
N ASN A 97 5.99 -22.36 7.33
CA ASN A 97 5.04 -21.95 6.30
C ASN A 97 4.69 -20.45 6.41
N LEU A 98 3.87 -19.96 5.45
CA LEU A 98 3.48 -18.54 5.39
C LEU A 98 2.62 -18.09 6.60
N SER A 99 1.81 -18.96 7.16
CA SER A 99 0.96 -18.64 8.32
C SER A 99 1.78 -18.42 9.60
N ASP A 100 2.97 -19.03 9.72
CA ASP A 100 3.87 -18.78 10.83
C ASP A 100 4.37 -17.33 10.83
N PHE A 101 4.68 -16.78 9.64
CA PHE A 101 5.06 -15.36 9.50
C PHE A 101 3.91 -14.42 9.87
N GLU A 102 2.68 -14.77 9.51
CA GLU A 102 1.49 -13.99 9.89
C GLU A 102 1.29 -14.00 11.41
N SER A 103 1.45 -15.16 12.06
CA SER A 103 1.36 -15.31 13.51
C SER A 103 2.43 -14.50 14.25
N VAL A 104 3.67 -14.52 13.76
CA VAL A 104 4.76 -13.69 14.30
C VAL A 104 4.48 -12.21 14.09
N ALA A 105 4.04 -11.82 12.89
CA ALA A 105 3.72 -10.42 12.58
C ALA A 105 2.61 -9.87 13.48
N ARG A 106 1.59 -10.66 13.79
CA ARG A 106 0.51 -10.29 14.71
C ARG A 106 1.00 -9.96 16.13
N GLN A 107 2.08 -10.60 16.57
CA GLN A 107 2.65 -10.40 17.91
C GLN A 107 3.63 -9.23 17.97
N VAL A 108 4.27 -8.92 16.84
CA VAL A 108 5.38 -7.95 16.77
C VAL A 108 4.95 -6.58 16.26
N LEU A 109 3.99 -6.53 15.33
CA LEU A 109 3.52 -5.26 14.77
C LEU A 109 2.64 -4.51 15.78
N ASP A 110 2.75 -3.19 15.78
CA ASP A 110 1.81 -2.36 16.54
C ASP A 110 0.37 -2.55 16.00
N PRO A 111 -0.66 -2.30 16.82
CA PRO A 111 -2.05 -2.54 16.43
C PRO A 111 -2.48 -1.82 15.15
N THR A 112 -1.95 -0.62 14.87
CA THR A 112 -2.32 0.16 13.68
C THR A 112 -1.68 -0.43 12.42
N SER A 113 -0.41 -0.83 12.49
CA SER A 113 0.28 -1.50 11.39
C SER A 113 -0.27 -2.89 11.12
N TRP A 114 -0.56 -3.67 12.17
CA TRP A 114 -1.22 -4.96 12.04
C TRP A 114 -2.61 -4.81 11.40
N ALA A 115 -3.41 -3.84 11.86
CA ALA A 115 -4.72 -3.56 11.26
C ALA A 115 -4.58 -3.25 9.76
N TYR A 116 -3.64 -2.39 9.38
CA TYR A 116 -3.43 -2.01 7.98
C TYR A 116 -3.17 -3.20 7.06
N PHE A 117 -2.32 -4.13 7.48
CA PHE A 117 -1.93 -5.29 6.67
C PHE A 117 -2.94 -6.43 6.72
N SER A 118 -3.59 -6.67 7.86
CA SER A 118 -4.50 -7.80 8.05
C SER A 118 -5.97 -7.50 7.74
N SER A 119 -6.31 -6.24 7.41
CA SER A 119 -7.68 -5.85 7.11
C SER A 119 -8.09 -6.11 5.67
N ALA A 120 -9.37 -6.47 5.52
CA ALA A 120 -10.10 -6.46 4.26
C ALA A 120 -11.31 -5.50 4.37
N ALA A 121 -12.07 -5.37 3.27
CA ALA A 121 -13.31 -4.61 3.27
C ALA A 121 -14.33 -5.27 4.22
N ASP A 122 -15.25 -4.44 4.73
CA ASP A 122 -16.47 -4.81 5.44
C ASP A 122 -16.32 -6.03 6.39
N ASP A 123 -16.91 -7.17 6.03
CA ASP A 123 -16.98 -8.39 6.84
C ASP A 123 -15.82 -9.37 6.55
N GLU A 124 -14.91 -9.01 5.64
CA GLU A 124 -13.75 -9.77 5.20
C GLU A 124 -14.09 -11.14 4.57
N ILE A 125 -15.30 -11.29 4.05
CA ILE A 125 -15.80 -12.53 3.44
C ILE A 125 -15.00 -12.86 2.19
N THR A 126 -14.78 -11.89 1.30
CA THR A 126 -13.99 -12.07 0.08
C THR A 126 -12.54 -12.43 0.38
N LEU A 127 -11.93 -11.87 1.43
CA LEU A 127 -10.58 -12.26 1.86
C LEU A 127 -10.53 -13.75 2.22
N GLN A 128 -11.49 -14.22 3.02
CA GLN A 128 -11.58 -15.63 3.39
C GLN A 128 -11.90 -16.52 2.19
N GLU A 129 -12.77 -16.05 1.29
CA GLU A 129 -13.21 -16.75 0.10
C GLU A 129 -12.06 -16.96 -0.90
N ASN A 130 -11.22 -15.94 -1.09
CA ASN A 130 -10.00 -16.05 -1.90
C ASN A 130 -9.13 -17.25 -1.48
N TYR A 131 -8.98 -17.47 -0.18
CA TYR A 131 -8.25 -18.61 0.39
C TYR A 131 -9.03 -19.92 0.25
N ARG A 132 -10.31 -19.94 0.67
CA ARG A 132 -11.16 -21.13 0.70
C ARG A 132 -11.40 -21.74 -0.68
N ALA A 133 -11.41 -20.93 -1.73
CA ALA A 133 -11.61 -21.42 -3.10
C ALA A 133 -10.59 -22.47 -3.53
N PHE A 134 -9.33 -22.37 -3.07
CA PHE A 134 -8.31 -23.37 -3.38
C PHE A 134 -8.64 -24.75 -2.80
N HIS A 135 -9.35 -24.82 -1.67
CA HIS A 135 -9.78 -26.09 -1.08
C HIS A 135 -10.89 -26.80 -1.88
N ARG A 136 -11.52 -26.12 -2.84
CA ARG A 136 -12.50 -26.72 -3.75
C ARG A 136 -11.85 -27.44 -4.93
N VAL A 137 -10.53 -27.30 -5.10
CA VAL A 137 -9.78 -27.90 -6.20
C VAL A 137 -8.90 -29.03 -5.67
N GLY A 138 -9.16 -30.26 -6.14
CA GLY A 138 -8.33 -31.43 -5.87
C GLY A 138 -7.34 -31.72 -7.00
N PHE A 139 -6.17 -32.27 -6.66
CA PHE A 139 -5.21 -32.72 -7.67
C PHE A 139 -5.53 -34.14 -8.17
N ARG A 140 -5.27 -34.38 -9.46
CA ARG A 140 -5.22 -35.72 -10.04
C ARG A 140 -3.77 -36.03 -10.46
N PRO A 141 -2.89 -36.40 -9.52
CA PRO A 141 -1.47 -36.60 -9.80
C PRO A 141 -1.28 -37.72 -10.83
N ARG A 142 -0.30 -37.55 -11.72
CA ARG A 142 0.14 -38.62 -12.63
C ARG A 142 1.24 -39.43 -11.94
N VAL A 143 1.07 -40.74 -11.92
CA VAL A 143 2.07 -41.69 -11.40
C VAL A 143 2.95 -42.22 -12.54
N MET A 144 4.09 -42.83 -12.19
CA MET A 144 5.06 -43.37 -13.16
C MET A 144 5.67 -42.32 -14.10
N VAL A 145 5.78 -41.06 -13.63
CA VAL A 145 6.48 -39.98 -14.34
C VAL A 145 7.84 -39.78 -13.68
N ASN A 146 8.92 -39.73 -14.47
CA ASN A 146 10.23 -39.38 -13.94
C ASN A 146 10.26 -37.89 -13.56
N VAL A 147 10.30 -37.62 -12.26
CA VAL A 147 10.35 -36.28 -11.67
C VAL A 147 11.68 -36.00 -10.97
N THR A 148 12.75 -36.71 -11.36
CA THR A 148 14.10 -36.52 -10.79
C THR A 148 14.64 -35.11 -11.02
N GLN A 149 14.22 -34.47 -12.11
CA GLN A 149 14.57 -33.09 -12.45
C GLN A 149 13.28 -32.31 -12.66
N ILE A 150 13.13 -31.19 -11.95
CA ILE A 150 11.96 -30.32 -12.01
C ILE A 150 12.46 -28.90 -12.24
N ASP A 151 11.94 -28.25 -13.28
CA ASP A 151 12.12 -26.82 -13.50
C ASP A 151 10.79 -26.11 -13.22
N ILE A 152 10.81 -25.19 -12.24
CA ILE A 152 9.65 -24.37 -11.85
C ILE A 152 9.77 -22.93 -12.32
N SER A 153 10.82 -22.59 -13.07
CA SER A 153 11.02 -21.26 -13.62
C SER A 153 10.09 -21.02 -14.82
N THR A 154 9.81 -19.74 -15.10
CA THR A 154 8.85 -19.35 -16.13
C THR A 154 9.19 -17.96 -16.68
N THR A 155 8.38 -17.47 -17.62
CA THR A 155 8.46 -16.12 -18.17
C THR A 155 7.12 -15.41 -17.95
N LEU A 156 7.15 -14.22 -17.36
CA LEU A 156 5.97 -13.38 -17.16
C LEU A 156 6.19 -12.04 -17.91
N LEU A 157 5.29 -11.69 -18.83
CA LEU A 157 5.41 -10.49 -19.69
C LEU A 157 6.78 -10.36 -20.39
N GLY A 158 7.34 -11.48 -20.85
CA GLY A 158 8.66 -11.51 -21.49
C GLY A 158 9.86 -11.47 -20.53
N ALA A 159 9.66 -11.23 -19.24
CA ALA A 159 10.73 -11.29 -18.23
C ALA A 159 10.85 -12.69 -17.61
N ARG A 160 12.08 -13.20 -17.50
CA ARG A 160 12.35 -14.49 -16.84
C ARG A 160 12.12 -14.36 -15.33
N SER A 161 11.49 -15.37 -14.74
CA SER A 161 11.33 -15.54 -13.29
C SER A 161 11.78 -16.93 -12.89
N SER A 162 12.54 -17.05 -11.81
CA SER A 162 12.97 -18.34 -11.26
C SER A 162 11.84 -19.16 -10.64
N LEU A 163 10.74 -18.51 -10.28
CA LEU A 163 9.55 -19.10 -9.65
C LEU A 163 8.27 -18.65 -10.37
N PRO A 164 7.18 -19.43 -10.32
CA PRO A 164 5.92 -19.14 -11.01
C PRO A 164 5.00 -18.21 -10.20
N PHE A 165 5.59 -17.33 -9.38
CA PHE A 165 4.89 -16.29 -8.63
C PHE A 165 5.76 -15.03 -8.60
N TYR A 166 5.14 -13.91 -8.22
CA TYR A 166 5.80 -12.62 -8.08
C TYR A 166 5.37 -11.97 -6.77
N ILE A 167 6.17 -11.01 -6.30
CA ILE A 167 5.80 -10.17 -5.15
C ILE A 167 4.87 -9.06 -5.65
N THR A 168 3.63 -9.04 -5.19
CA THR A 168 2.63 -8.06 -5.64
C THR A 168 2.80 -6.70 -4.97
N ALA A 169 2.26 -5.65 -5.60
CA ALA A 169 2.26 -4.30 -5.07
C ALA A 169 1.49 -4.21 -3.73
N LYS A 170 2.21 -3.85 -2.67
CA LYS A 170 1.64 -3.56 -1.34
C LYS A 170 2.28 -2.32 -0.78
N ALA A 171 1.50 -1.26 -0.57
CA ALA A 171 1.96 0.03 -0.07
C ALA A 171 2.35 0.02 1.42
N LEU A 172 3.00 1.10 1.86
CA LEU A 172 3.30 1.42 3.25
C LEU A 172 4.09 0.34 4.02
N ASN A 173 5.07 -0.31 3.39
CA ASN A 173 5.85 -1.37 4.03
C ASN A 173 6.69 -0.91 5.22
N LYS A 174 7.02 0.38 5.31
CA LYS A 174 7.70 0.95 6.48
C LYS A 174 6.91 0.86 7.78
N LEU A 175 5.59 0.66 7.70
CA LEU A 175 4.77 0.30 8.86
C LEU A 175 5.18 -1.06 9.48
N ALA A 176 5.77 -1.97 8.70
CA ALA A 176 6.23 -3.27 9.19
C ALA A 176 7.74 -3.35 9.43
N HIS A 177 8.55 -2.64 8.63
CA HIS A 177 10.01 -2.72 8.70
C HIS A 177 10.66 -1.47 8.10
N PRO A 178 11.73 -0.89 8.71
CA PRO A 178 12.35 0.34 8.22
C PRO A 178 12.82 0.30 6.75
N ASP A 179 13.29 -0.85 6.25
CA ASP A 179 13.64 -1.03 4.83
C ASP A 179 12.45 -0.89 3.85
N GLY A 180 11.21 -1.02 4.31
CA GLY A 180 10.01 -0.91 3.48
C GLY A 180 10.03 -1.80 2.22
N GLU A 181 9.66 -1.22 1.08
CA GLU A 181 9.60 -1.89 -0.23
C GLU A 181 11.00 -2.34 -0.74
N VAL A 182 12.09 -1.75 -0.23
CA VAL A 182 13.46 -2.10 -0.65
C VAL A 182 13.81 -3.53 -0.23
N ALA A 183 13.32 -3.99 0.91
CA ALA A 183 13.53 -5.37 1.36
C ALA A 183 12.98 -6.39 0.34
N PHE A 184 11.78 -6.14 -0.18
CA PHE A 184 11.15 -6.98 -1.19
C PHE A 184 11.90 -6.92 -2.52
N THR A 185 12.33 -5.73 -2.95
CA THR A 185 13.10 -5.56 -4.19
C THR A 185 14.46 -6.27 -4.10
N ARG A 186 15.14 -6.18 -2.97
CA ARG A 186 16.40 -6.90 -2.72
C ARG A 186 16.18 -8.40 -2.75
N ALA A 187 15.15 -8.90 -2.06
CA ALA A 187 14.82 -10.33 -2.07
C ALA A 187 14.48 -10.84 -3.48
N ALA A 188 13.70 -10.07 -4.24
CA ALA A 188 13.34 -10.38 -5.62
C ALA A 188 14.57 -10.44 -6.54
N GLY A 189 15.48 -9.46 -6.43
CA GLY A 189 16.74 -9.45 -7.16
C GLY A 189 17.64 -10.64 -6.82
N THR A 190 17.79 -10.96 -5.54
CA THR A 190 18.60 -12.11 -5.09
C THR A 190 18.08 -13.44 -5.61
N HIS A 191 16.76 -13.63 -5.63
CA HIS A 191 16.15 -14.90 -6.02
C HIS A 191 15.73 -14.94 -7.50
N GLY A 192 15.88 -13.85 -8.24
CA GLY A 192 15.49 -13.77 -9.65
C GLY A 192 13.98 -13.90 -9.88
N ILE A 193 13.16 -13.34 -8.98
CA ILE A 193 11.70 -13.26 -9.16
C ILE A 193 11.26 -11.82 -9.43
N ILE A 194 10.05 -11.66 -9.92
CA ILE A 194 9.48 -10.34 -10.25
C ILE A 194 8.91 -9.69 -8.99
N HIS A 195 9.14 -8.38 -8.85
CA HIS A 195 8.49 -7.53 -7.84
C HIS A 195 7.68 -6.43 -8.54
N MET A 196 6.38 -6.37 -8.27
CA MET A 196 5.51 -5.28 -8.67
C MET A 196 5.55 -4.20 -7.59
N ILE A 197 5.98 -3.00 -7.97
CA ILE A 197 6.21 -1.92 -7.02
C ILE A 197 4.93 -1.09 -6.88
N PRO A 198 4.43 -0.86 -5.66
CA PRO A 198 3.20 -0.10 -5.44
C PRO A 198 3.40 1.38 -5.67
N THR A 199 2.37 2.01 -6.18
CA THR A 199 2.27 3.46 -6.36
C THR A 199 2.36 4.27 -5.07
N LEU A 200 1.77 3.75 -4.01
CA LEU A 200 1.81 4.40 -2.70
C LEU A 200 2.94 3.80 -1.85
N SER A 201 4.12 3.62 -2.47
CA SER A 201 5.31 3.07 -1.79
C SER A 201 5.75 4.01 -0.67
N SER A 202 6.12 3.45 0.49
CA SER A 202 6.77 4.19 1.58
C SER A 202 8.26 4.46 1.33
N CYS A 203 8.84 3.76 0.36
CA CYS A 203 10.18 4.00 -0.15
C CYS A 203 10.10 4.76 -1.48
N ALA A 204 11.03 5.69 -1.67
CA ALA A 204 11.20 6.41 -2.93
C ALA A 204 11.46 5.41 -4.07
N LEU A 205 10.58 5.39 -5.06
CA LEU A 205 10.92 4.90 -6.41
C LEU A 205 11.33 6.07 -7.33
N ASP A 206 11.03 7.29 -6.88
CA ASP A 206 11.06 8.59 -7.54
C ASP A 206 10.41 8.65 -8.92
N ASP A 207 9.28 7.97 -9.15
CA ASP A 207 7.92 8.52 -9.04
C ASP A 207 6.94 7.43 -9.54
N ILE A 208 5.72 7.37 -8.99
CA ILE A 208 4.96 6.11 -8.93
C ILE A 208 3.53 6.20 -9.48
N LEU A 209 3.06 5.15 -10.15
CA LEU A 209 1.92 5.12 -11.08
C LEU A 209 0.52 5.11 -10.44
N TYR A 210 -0.11 6.25 -10.21
CA TYR A 210 -1.57 6.32 -10.21
C TYR A 210 -1.98 7.12 -11.42
N VAL A 211 -3.14 6.80 -11.98
CA VAL A 211 -3.77 7.70 -12.93
C VAL A 211 -4.19 8.94 -12.14
N ASN A 212 -3.29 9.91 -12.05
CA ASN A 212 -3.52 11.19 -11.39
C ASN A 212 -4.47 12.01 -12.27
N GLU A 213 -5.33 12.83 -11.67
CA GLU A 213 -6.15 13.81 -12.38
C GLU A 213 -5.27 14.63 -13.34
N ASP A 214 -4.08 15.03 -12.87
CA ASP A 214 -3.04 15.57 -13.72
C ASP A 214 -2.36 14.45 -14.54
N ARG A 215 -2.70 14.42 -15.84
CA ARG A 215 -2.20 13.43 -16.79
C ARG A 215 -0.71 13.62 -17.11
N ASP A 216 -0.17 14.84 -16.97
CA ASP A 216 1.25 15.09 -17.21
C ASP A 216 2.11 14.51 -16.10
N VAL A 217 1.63 14.57 -14.86
CA VAL A 217 2.26 13.87 -13.72
C VAL A 217 2.32 12.37 -13.97
N THR A 218 1.20 11.78 -14.43
CA THR A 218 1.14 10.34 -14.76
C THR A 218 2.13 9.98 -15.88
N ARG A 219 2.24 10.82 -16.91
CA ARG A 219 3.19 10.62 -18.02
C ARG A 219 4.64 10.61 -17.55
N GLN A 220 5.03 11.58 -16.73
CA GLN A 220 6.41 11.68 -16.23
C GLN A 220 6.82 10.46 -15.41
N ILE A 221 5.91 9.99 -14.56
CA ILE A 221 6.05 8.79 -13.73
C ILE A 221 6.31 7.55 -14.57
N VAL A 222 5.48 7.33 -15.59
CA VAL A 222 5.61 6.17 -16.49
C VAL A 222 6.97 6.17 -17.20
N GLN A 223 7.36 7.32 -17.75
CA GLN A 223 8.62 7.47 -18.48
C GLN A 223 9.85 7.27 -17.58
N GLN A 224 9.78 7.69 -16.32
CA GLN A 224 10.85 7.46 -15.35
C GLN A 224 10.95 5.99 -14.96
N ALA A 225 9.82 5.31 -14.73
CA ALA A 225 9.80 3.88 -14.46
C ALA A 225 10.42 3.08 -15.62
N GLU A 226 10.03 3.39 -16.85
CA GLU A 226 10.59 2.80 -18.07
C GLU A 226 12.10 3.03 -18.18
N LYS A 227 12.56 4.28 -18.00
CA LYS A 227 13.99 4.63 -18.01
C LYS A 227 14.81 3.89 -16.96
N ARG A 228 14.20 3.55 -15.82
CA ARG A 228 14.82 2.78 -14.73
C ARG A 228 14.77 1.26 -14.96
N GLY A 229 14.19 0.82 -16.07
CA GLY A 229 14.21 -0.57 -16.50
C GLY A 229 13.01 -1.40 -16.03
N CYS A 230 11.92 -0.77 -15.57
CA CYS A 230 10.65 -1.46 -15.37
C CYS A 230 10.24 -2.18 -16.67
N LYS A 231 9.69 -3.39 -16.52
CA LYS A 231 9.41 -4.30 -17.66
C LYS A 231 7.94 -4.39 -18.02
N GLY A 232 7.07 -3.70 -17.30
CA GLY A 232 5.63 -3.73 -17.52
C GLY A 232 4.92 -2.73 -16.63
N LEU A 233 3.74 -2.30 -17.08
CA LEU A 233 2.92 -1.31 -16.42
C LEU A 233 1.62 -1.96 -15.95
N PHE A 234 1.39 -2.02 -14.64
CA PHE A 234 0.17 -2.59 -14.08
C PHE A 234 -0.78 -1.48 -13.62
N ILE A 235 -1.86 -1.27 -14.37
CA ILE A 235 -2.89 -0.28 -14.04
C ILE A 235 -3.91 -0.94 -13.13
N THR A 236 -4.02 -0.46 -11.89
CA THR A 236 -4.98 -0.98 -10.92
C THR A 236 -6.36 -0.35 -11.18
N VAL A 237 -7.37 -1.17 -11.45
CA VAL A 237 -8.73 -0.74 -11.81
C VAL A 237 -9.81 -1.12 -10.78
N ASP A 238 -9.45 -1.85 -9.72
CA ASP A 238 -10.36 -2.30 -8.65
C ASP A 238 -10.45 -1.34 -7.44
N ASN A 239 -9.78 -0.19 -7.51
CA ASN A 239 -9.65 0.78 -6.41
C ASN A 239 -10.11 2.20 -6.79
N THR A 240 -11.21 2.31 -7.55
CA THR A 240 -11.85 3.60 -7.87
C THR A 240 -12.49 4.25 -6.64
N GLN A 241 -12.95 3.44 -5.69
CA GLN A 241 -13.41 3.84 -4.37
C GLN A 241 -12.58 3.08 -3.33
N VAL A 242 -12.18 3.72 -2.24
CA VAL A 242 -11.40 3.04 -1.19
C VAL A 242 -12.31 2.09 -0.41
N GLY A 243 -11.95 0.80 -0.37
CA GLY A 243 -12.72 -0.20 0.37
C GLY A 243 -12.77 0.09 1.88
N ARG A 244 -13.90 -0.24 2.50
CA ARG A 244 -14.17 0.09 3.90
C ARG A 244 -13.50 -0.90 4.85
N ARG A 245 -12.26 -0.63 5.24
CA ARG A 245 -11.47 -1.52 6.10
C ARG A 245 -11.72 -1.22 7.58
N GLU A 246 -12.66 -1.93 8.18
CA GLU A 246 -13.16 -1.57 9.52
C GLU A 246 -12.11 -1.68 10.63
N LYS A 247 -11.19 -2.64 10.55
CA LYS A 247 -10.08 -2.74 11.52
C LYS A 247 -9.19 -1.50 11.49
N ASP A 248 -8.90 -0.96 10.31
CA ASP A 248 -8.16 0.30 10.17
C ASP A 248 -8.94 1.48 10.72
N LEU A 249 -10.25 1.55 10.44
CA LEU A 249 -11.10 2.64 10.93
C LEU A 249 -11.23 2.62 12.46
N ARG A 250 -11.17 1.44 13.09
CA ARG A 250 -11.12 1.32 14.56
C ARG A 250 -9.74 1.67 15.11
N ALA A 251 -8.67 1.29 14.40
CA ALA A 251 -7.29 1.57 14.81
C ALA A 251 -6.85 3.02 14.56
N ARG A 252 -7.48 3.72 13.60
CA ARG A 252 -7.18 5.11 13.23
C ARG A 252 -8.37 6.00 13.58
N GLN A 253 -8.17 7.03 14.40
CA GLN A 253 -9.13 8.12 14.52
C GLN A 253 -9.10 8.96 13.22
N ARG A 254 -9.90 8.51 12.23
CA ARG A 254 -10.23 9.11 10.92
C ARG A 254 -9.08 9.24 9.89
N ALA A 255 -9.37 8.80 8.67
CA ALA A 255 -8.79 9.36 7.44
C ALA A 255 -9.80 9.23 6.28
N ALA A 256 -9.81 10.23 5.40
CA ALA A 256 -10.79 10.46 4.34
C ALA A 256 -10.53 9.63 3.06
N SER A 257 -11.59 9.43 2.27
CA SER A 257 -11.60 8.82 0.94
C SER A 257 -11.18 9.81 -0.15
N ARG A 258 -10.69 9.30 -1.29
CA ARG A 258 -10.55 10.02 -2.56
C ARG A 258 -11.09 9.14 -3.69
N ASP A 259 -11.77 9.77 -4.63
CA ASP A 259 -12.39 9.13 -5.79
C ASP A 259 -11.38 8.98 -6.94
N GLY A 260 -11.46 7.89 -7.70
CA GLY A 260 -10.66 7.66 -8.92
C GLY A 260 -11.52 7.62 -10.18
N GLU A 261 -11.06 8.27 -11.25
CA GLU A 261 -11.71 8.29 -12.57
C GLU A 261 -11.23 7.16 -13.51
N ALA A 262 -12.06 6.86 -14.52
CA ALA A 262 -11.75 5.93 -15.60
C ALA A 262 -10.70 6.49 -16.59
N TRP A 263 -9.82 5.61 -17.08
CA TRP A 263 -8.75 5.94 -18.03
C TRP A 263 -9.08 5.42 -19.44
N HIS A 264 -8.68 6.19 -20.46
CA HIS A 264 -8.65 5.79 -21.86
C HIS A 264 -7.19 5.84 -22.37
N PRO A 265 -6.69 4.80 -23.09
CA PRO A 265 -5.31 4.80 -23.58
C PRO A 265 -5.14 5.69 -24.82
N GLU A 266 -4.31 6.72 -24.70
CA GLU A 266 -3.34 7.05 -25.75
C GLU A 266 -1.97 6.56 -25.26
N SER A 267 -1.18 5.91 -26.12
CA SER A 267 0.07 5.26 -25.69
C SER A 267 1.13 6.28 -25.27
N ILE A 268 1.51 6.24 -24.00
CA ILE A 268 2.55 7.09 -23.40
C ILE A 268 3.82 6.31 -23.05
N THR A 269 3.90 5.02 -23.40
CA THR A 269 5.01 4.10 -23.09
C THR A 269 5.04 2.88 -24.01
N ASP A 270 6.21 2.26 -24.16
CA ASP A 270 6.38 1.00 -24.88
C ASP A 270 6.30 -0.24 -23.96
N MET A 271 6.20 -0.04 -22.63
CA MET A 271 6.05 -1.13 -21.68
C MET A 271 4.73 -1.90 -21.90
N PRO A 272 4.72 -3.24 -21.75
CA PRO A 272 3.49 -4.02 -21.80
C PRO A 272 2.54 -3.58 -20.68
N ILE A 273 1.33 -3.18 -21.05
CA ILE A 273 0.28 -2.73 -20.13
C ILE A 273 -0.54 -3.93 -19.66
N VAL A 274 -0.75 -4.04 -18.36
CA VAL A 274 -1.59 -5.06 -17.72
C VAL A 274 -2.64 -4.40 -16.85
N LEU A 275 -3.90 -4.85 -16.97
CA LEU A 275 -4.97 -4.37 -16.08
C LEU A 275 -5.06 -5.26 -14.84
N LYS A 276 -4.82 -4.69 -13.66
CA LYS A 276 -4.91 -5.39 -12.37
C LYS A 276 -6.22 -5.07 -11.67
N GLY A 277 -6.96 -6.11 -11.27
CA GLY A 277 -8.24 -5.93 -10.57
C GLY A 277 -9.46 -6.35 -11.40
N ILE A 278 -9.25 -7.11 -12.47
CA ILE A 278 -10.34 -7.66 -13.29
C ILE A 278 -11.05 -8.77 -12.50
N GLN A 279 -12.37 -8.74 -12.46
CA GLN A 279 -13.19 -9.64 -11.62
C GLN A 279 -14.26 -10.42 -12.40
N SER A 280 -14.32 -10.23 -13.72
CA SER A 280 -15.29 -10.85 -14.62
C SER A 280 -14.59 -11.37 -15.89
N VAL A 281 -15.16 -12.37 -16.56
CA VAL A 281 -14.62 -12.87 -17.82
C VAL A 281 -14.86 -11.86 -18.94
N GLU A 282 -15.99 -11.17 -18.88
CA GLU A 282 -16.42 -10.14 -19.79
C GLU A 282 -15.38 -9.01 -19.88
N ASP A 283 -14.83 -8.58 -18.74
CA ASP A 283 -13.81 -7.54 -18.73
C ASP A 283 -12.42 -8.06 -19.14
N VAL A 284 -12.14 -9.37 -19.02
CA VAL A 284 -10.96 -9.98 -19.66
C VAL A 284 -11.08 -9.88 -21.18
N LEU A 285 -12.25 -10.18 -21.73
CA LEU A 285 -12.51 -10.09 -23.18
C LEU A 285 -12.38 -8.65 -23.68
N ARG A 286 -12.96 -7.68 -22.97
CA ARG A 286 -12.79 -6.25 -23.28
C ARG A 286 -11.33 -5.81 -23.22
N ALA A 287 -10.59 -6.24 -22.19
CA ALA A 287 -9.17 -5.94 -22.08
C ALA A 287 -8.39 -6.46 -23.30
N ALA A 288 -8.70 -7.69 -23.76
CA ALA A 288 -8.11 -8.27 -24.95
C ALA A 288 -8.48 -7.50 -26.24
N GLU A 289 -9.73 -7.05 -26.38
CA GLU A 289 -10.16 -6.19 -27.50
C GLU A 289 -9.38 -4.87 -27.56
N HIS A 290 -8.96 -4.35 -26.41
CA HIS A 290 -8.13 -3.14 -26.29
C HIS A 290 -6.61 -3.41 -26.40
N GLY A 291 -6.20 -4.65 -26.67
CA GLY A 291 -4.80 -4.99 -26.96
C GLY A 291 -3.84 -4.88 -25.78
N VAL A 292 -4.33 -4.95 -24.53
CA VAL A 292 -3.43 -4.99 -23.36
C VAL A 292 -2.63 -6.30 -23.33
N ALA A 293 -1.43 -6.26 -22.76
CA ALA A 293 -0.53 -7.41 -22.71
C ALA A 293 -1.00 -8.50 -21.74
N GLY A 294 -1.91 -8.18 -20.82
CA GLY A 294 -2.52 -9.15 -19.92
C GLY A 294 -3.44 -8.53 -18.90
N VAL A 295 -3.94 -9.39 -18.01
CA VAL A 295 -4.78 -8.99 -16.87
C VAL A 295 -4.33 -9.72 -15.61
N VAL A 296 -4.55 -9.11 -14.45
CA VAL A 296 -4.50 -9.80 -13.15
C VAL A 296 -5.92 -9.90 -12.64
N LEU A 297 -6.43 -11.13 -12.58
CA LEU A 297 -7.67 -11.40 -11.87
C LEU A 297 -7.45 -11.16 -10.39
N SER A 298 -8.15 -10.19 -9.82
CA SER A 298 -7.92 -9.75 -8.45
C SER A 298 -9.11 -8.95 -7.95
N ASN A 299 -9.40 -9.09 -6.67
CA ASN A 299 -10.31 -8.23 -5.90
C ASN A 299 -9.53 -7.45 -4.83
N HIS A 300 -8.28 -7.12 -5.15
CA HIS A 300 -7.33 -6.47 -4.25
C HIS A 300 -7.05 -7.22 -2.93
N GLY A 301 -7.19 -8.54 -2.92
CA GLY A 301 -7.07 -9.35 -1.70
C GLY A 301 -8.26 -9.19 -0.75
N GLY A 302 -9.47 -8.96 -1.30
CA GLY A 302 -10.68 -8.72 -0.53
C GLY A 302 -10.75 -7.36 0.15
N ARG A 303 -9.89 -6.42 -0.25
CA ARG A 303 -9.79 -5.09 0.38
C ARG A 303 -10.73 -4.05 -0.21
N GLN A 304 -11.48 -4.41 -1.25
CA GLN A 304 -12.28 -3.50 -2.07
C GLN A 304 -13.76 -3.88 -2.01
N LEU A 305 -14.29 -4.59 -3.02
CA LEU A 305 -15.69 -5.02 -3.04
C LEU A 305 -15.87 -6.32 -2.23
N GLU A 306 -16.68 -6.26 -1.18
CA GLU A 306 -17.14 -7.45 -0.44
C GLU A 306 -18.05 -8.32 -1.33
N PHE A 307 -18.02 -9.64 -1.11
CA PHE A 307 -18.67 -10.65 -1.97
C PHE A 307 -18.17 -10.72 -3.42
N ALA A 308 -17.06 -10.06 -3.75
CA ALA A 308 -16.34 -10.37 -4.97
C ALA A 308 -15.91 -11.85 -4.96
N ARG A 309 -16.07 -12.53 -6.10
CA ARG A 309 -15.65 -13.93 -6.28
C ARG A 309 -14.14 -14.06 -6.12
N SER A 310 -13.69 -15.26 -5.73
CA SER A 310 -12.27 -15.60 -5.74
C SER A 310 -11.73 -15.55 -7.17
N SER A 311 -10.51 -15.00 -7.34
CA SER A 311 -9.83 -14.97 -8.65
C SER A 311 -9.69 -16.35 -9.27
N LEU A 312 -9.59 -17.41 -8.46
CA LEU A 312 -9.57 -18.80 -8.92
C LEU A 312 -10.88 -19.22 -9.59
N GLU A 313 -12.01 -18.81 -9.04
CA GLU A 313 -13.34 -19.12 -9.58
C GLU A 313 -13.65 -18.29 -10.83
N VAL A 314 -13.05 -17.11 -10.97
CA VAL A 314 -13.15 -16.31 -12.19
C VAL A 314 -12.31 -16.93 -13.32
N ILE A 315 -11.14 -17.52 -13.02
CA ILE A 315 -10.32 -18.28 -13.99
C ILE A 315 -11.05 -19.54 -14.48
N ALA A 316 -11.76 -20.23 -13.59
CA ALA A 316 -12.43 -21.48 -13.88
C ALA A 316 -13.93 -21.35 -13.54
N PRO A 317 -14.71 -20.56 -14.32
CA PRO A 317 -16.12 -20.38 -14.05
C PRO A 317 -16.81 -21.75 -14.21
N GLY A 318 -17.25 -22.33 -13.10
CA GLY A 318 -17.85 -23.67 -13.09
C GLY A 318 -19.01 -23.73 -14.08
N GLY A 319 -18.84 -24.49 -15.16
CA GLY A 319 -19.85 -24.63 -16.20
C GLY A 319 -19.23 -24.89 -17.56
N LYS A 320 -19.98 -25.57 -18.44
CA LYS A 320 -19.63 -25.74 -19.85
C LYS A 320 -19.67 -24.39 -20.56
N SER A 321 -18.70 -23.50 -20.31
CA SER A 321 -18.47 -22.37 -21.19
C SER A 321 -17.81 -22.96 -22.45
N LYS A 322 -18.64 -23.19 -23.46
CA LYS A 322 -18.18 -23.24 -24.84
C LYS A 322 -17.69 -21.82 -25.14
N LEU A 323 -16.40 -21.57 -24.95
CA LEU A 323 -15.69 -20.60 -25.78
C LEU A 323 -15.47 -21.26 -27.14
#